data_AF-A0A2H1WGI9-F1
#
_entry.id   AF-A0A2H1WGI9-F1
#
_cell.length_a   1.000
_cell.length_b   1.000
_cell.length_c   1.000
_cell.angle_alpha   90.00
_cell.angle_beta   90.00
_cell.angle_gamma   90.00
#
_symmetry.space_group_name_H-M   'P 1'
#
loop_
_entity.id
_entity.type
_entity.pdbx_description
1 polymer ?
#
loop_
_entity_poly.entity_id
_entity_poly.type
_entity_poly.pdbx_seq_one_letter_code
_entity_poly.pdbx_strand_id
1 'polypeptide(L)'
;MAPKKDKGKKDDEKAGAFNEVERTFLELQLSDCNRKVARLRSAVEEYEQRLEELQKAYDKLDEDRADIIAYLKKTLTIKNEENVELKEKVKGLEEIREIENERFQETTRQLEKDFVIMKEQLTSENKLLAGKLNTLEEFRAIRDDLMRKFENQEQEFKDQEMKYKRIIYDTEKKFVIGKDNLKKEMEARLLQLAQDFQDATELRVAASTHRVIRENIAINNELENILASQAKLVEQNDSFRDSMRAAIVSKELAEEERDKAIGKSVVQLKVIEQLTAAFESVKKEKSLFEKRSYDFEAQRMKIERLTKENDNLSLQVRVLEQNLHARMSDQNKAVVESVKMSKEREKLRKILKEAAVAIQASLKLDEWATVNAAREVMDRRVLLSHLLEIVSQYRELEHAESVGTIGSFSKIYEEGDLGFVPRPKKKQALSEQYIVDSAIPTKDTSEVEVETLALASQTTTSITTSVDTVPSIHIIPSKKDLGSKDEGSAESFVASSVSEEVVEEEEKQKEDDIEKQLEESKVAMQKSFLKDFALSQASLKRQSEIKVDIKRMSKVVSTLRLPLEEKDDMTEKSLADEVEIEKSSAEVDDTAPSPAAAGDADQSTNSQLFCFEFIISHY
;
A
#
# COMPACT_ATOMS: atom_id res chain seq x y z
N MET A 1 15.92 42.49 119.56
CA MET A 1 16.31 42.93 120.91
C MET A 1 17.76 43.39 120.88
N ALA A 2 18.13 44.39 121.69
CA ALA A 2 19.53 44.62 122.12
C ALA A 2 19.72 43.94 123.50
N PRO A 3 20.96 43.73 124.02
CA PRO A 3 22.00 44.74 124.30
C PRO A 3 23.24 44.57 123.38
N LYS A 4 24.19 45.51 123.22
CA LYS A 4 25.14 46.14 124.18
C LYS A 4 26.04 45.09 124.89
N LYS A 5 27.34 45.32 125.14
CA LYS A 5 28.05 46.60 125.28
C LYS A 5 29.57 46.40 125.07
N ASP A 6 30.24 47.32 124.39
CA ASP A 6 31.70 47.49 124.43
C ASP A 6 32.12 48.23 125.73
N LYS A 7 33.23 47.84 126.36
CA LYS A 7 33.96 48.71 127.31
C LYS A 7 35.43 48.34 127.65
N GLY A 8 36.32 48.32 126.66
CA GLY A 8 37.78 48.43 126.89
C GLY A 8 38.48 47.19 127.48
N LYS A 9 39.78 47.24 127.80
CA LYS A 9 40.73 48.39 127.84
C LYS A 9 42.13 47.92 127.37
N LYS A 10 43.06 48.85 127.16
CA LYS A 10 44.51 48.54 127.01
C LYS A 10 45.02 47.75 128.22
N ASP A 11 46.06 46.94 128.04
CA ASP A 11 47.44 47.34 128.43
C ASP A 11 48.51 46.40 127.82
N ASP A 12 49.62 47.03 127.47
CA ASP A 12 51.02 46.62 127.32
C ASP A 12 51.49 45.29 126.69
N GLU A 13 52.60 45.48 125.98
CA GLU A 13 53.48 44.49 125.39
C GLU A 13 53.87 43.37 126.38
N LYS A 14 53.74 42.13 125.92
CA LYS A 14 54.67 41.08 126.33
C LYS A 14 55.32 40.46 125.11
N ALA A 15 56.52 40.95 124.82
CA ALA A 15 57.59 40.11 124.26
C ALA A 15 57.98 39.03 125.28
N GLY A 16 57.02 38.17 125.64
CA GLY A 16 57.29 36.95 126.37
C GLY A 16 58.13 36.08 125.45
N ALA A 17 59.37 35.82 125.85
CA ALA A 17 60.23 34.93 125.10
C ALA A 17 59.53 33.56 125.05
N PHE A 18 59.14 33.16 123.84
CA PHE A 18 59.04 31.73 123.53
C PHE A 18 60.31 31.08 124.04
N ASN A 19 60.18 29.98 124.79
CA ASN A 19 61.32 29.12 125.07
C ASN A 19 62.01 28.79 123.73
N GLU A 20 63.31 28.56 123.73
CA GLU A 20 64.03 28.27 122.48
C GLU A 20 63.45 27.02 121.77
N VAL A 21 62.92 26.09 122.56
CA VAL A 21 62.09 24.94 122.17
C VAL A 21 60.75 25.33 121.52
N GLU A 22 60.06 26.35 122.02
CA GLU A 22 58.76 26.81 121.49
C GLU A 22 58.94 27.61 120.20
N ARG A 23 59.99 28.45 120.09
CA ARG A 23 60.34 29.14 118.84
C ARG A 23 60.68 28.12 117.76
N THR A 24 61.58 27.18 118.04
CA THR A 24 61.95 26.13 117.07
C THR A 24 60.79 25.20 116.73
N PHE A 25 59.85 24.94 117.65
CA PHE A 25 58.60 24.22 117.37
C PHE A 25 57.68 24.99 116.42
N LEU A 26 57.52 26.31 116.61
CA LEU A 26 56.72 27.15 115.70
C LEU A 26 57.39 27.34 114.33
N GLU A 27 58.72 27.45 114.29
CA GLU A 27 59.49 27.46 113.03
C GLU A 27 59.38 26.12 112.30
N LEU A 28 59.41 25.00 113.01
CA LEU A 28 59.15 23.67 112.45
C LEU A 28 57.73 23.57 111.87
N GLN A 29 56.70 23.99 112.63
CA GLN A 29 55.32 24.06 112.13
C GLN A 29 55.19 24.95 110.90
N LEU A 30 55.84 26.12 110.87
CA LEU A 30 55.84 27.02 109.72
C LEU A 30 56.53 26.36 108.51
N SER A 31 57.63 25.62 108.74
CA SER A 31 58.33 24.89 107.69
C SER A 31 57.48 23.75 107.11
N ASP A 32 56.75 23.01 107.95
CA ASP A 32 55.87 21.92 107.50
C ASP A 32 54.58 22.42 106.87
N CYS A 33 54.06 23.57 107.32
CA CYS A 33 52.99 24.30 106.64
C CYS A 33 53.44 24.77 105.25
N ASN A 34 54.62 25.39 105.13
CA ASN A 34 55.19 25.79 103.85
C ASN A 34 55.48 24.59 102.94
N ARG A 35 55.99 23.46 103.47
CA ARG A 35 56.11 22.18 102.74
C ARG A 35 54.76 21.61 102.29
N LYS A 36 53.68 21.87 103.03
CA LYS A 36 52.32 21.47 102.64
C LYS A 36 51.77 22.39 101.55
N VAL A 37 51.96 23.71 101.66
CA VAL A 37 51.61 24.69 100.62
C VAL A 37 52.38 24.43 99.32
N ALA A 38 53.69 24.16 99.39
CA ALA A 38 54.51 23.83 98.22
C ALA A 38 54.03 22.55 97.52
N ARG A 39 53.72 21.48 98.28
CA ARG A 39 53.12 20.26 97.73
C ARG A 39 51.74 20.50 97.11
N LEU A 40 50.90 21.34 97.72
CA LEU A 40 49.60 21.69 97.16
C LEU A 40 49.72 22.54 95.88
N ARG A 41 50.69 23.45 95.79
CA ARG A 41 50.98 24.20 94.55
C ARG A 41 51.48 23.28 93.44
N SER A 42 52.49 22.43 93.72
CA SER A 42 52.96 21.42 92.77
C SER A 42 51.84 20.50 92.28
N ALA A 43 50.91 20.10 93.17
CA ALA A 43 49.75 19.29 92.77
C ALA A 43 48.75 20.08 91.91
N VAL A 44 48.52 21.37 92.20
CA VAL A 44 47.68 22.25 91.35
C VAL A 44 48.33 22.45 89.98
N GLU A 45 49.63 22.75 89.92
CA GLU A 45 50.40 22.87 88.68
C GLU A 45 50.36 21.57 87.85
N GLU A 46 50.45 20.40 88.49
CA GLU A 46 50.23 19.10 87.84
C GLU A 46 48.78 18.92 87.32
N TYR A 47 47.76 19.38 88.06
CA TYR A 47 46.37 19.29 87.61
C TYR A 47 46.06 20.27 86.47
N GLU A 48 46.64 21.48 86.49
CA GLU A 48 46.54 22.47 85.42
C GLU A 48 47.21 21.94 84.14
N GLN A 49 48.40 21.35 84.24
CA GLN A 49 49.07 20.67 83.12
C GLN A 49 48.22 19.53 82.56
N ARG A 50 47.68 18.63 83.41
CA ARG A 50 46.80 17.53 82.98
C ARG A 50 45.49 18.02 82.35
N LEU A 51 44.95 19.16 82.80
CA LEU A 51 43.77 19.78 82.19
C LEU A 51 44.10 20.38 80.82
N GLU A 52 45.26 21.03 80.66
CA GLU A 52 45.71 21.56 79.38
C GLU A 52 46.04 20.44 78.37
N GLU A 53 46.66 19.35 78.83
CA GLU A 53 46.88 18.13 78.04
C GLU A 53 45.56 17.48 77.61
N LEU A 54 44.61 17.35 78.53
CA LEU A 54 43.30 16.76 78.25
C LEU A 54 42.46 17.63 77.30
N GLN A 55 42.52 18.95 77.44
CA GLN A 55 41.89 19.88 76.50
C GLN A 55 42.50 19.73 75.10
N LYS A 56 43.84 19.75 74.98
CA LYS A 56 44.53 19.52 73.69
C LYS A 56 44.25 18.15 73.08
N ALA A 57 43.98 17.13 73.90
CA ALA A 57 43.56 15.81 73.42
C ALA A 57 42.10 15.80 72.95
N TYR A 58 41.23 16.57 73.62
CA TYR A 58 39.83 16.74 73.23
C TYR A 58 39.69 17.55 71.94
N ASP A 59 40.41 18.68 71.82
CA ASP A 59 40.41 19.55 70.64
C ASP A 59 40.84 18.75 69.38
N LYS A 60 41.95 18.00 69.47
CA LYS A 60 42.40 17.09 68.41
C LYS A 60 41.38 16.03 68.04
N LEU A 61 40.69 15.45 69.03
CA LEU A 61 39.68 14.44 68.78
C LEU A 61 38.48 15.01 68.01
N ASP A 62 38.09 16.26 68.29
CA ASP A 62 37.04 16.95 67.53
C ASP A 62 37.52 17.45 66.16
N GLU A 63 38.80 17.78 65.98
CA GLU A 63 39.44 17.97 64.65
C GLU A 63 39.43 16.68 63.82
N ASP A 64 39.94 15.57 64.36
CA ASP A 64 39.95 14.24 63.72
C ASP A 64 38.53 13.81 63.33
N ARG A 65 37.55 14.03 64.21
CA ARG A 65 36.12 13.78 63.93
C ARG A 65 35.60 14.66 62.80
N ALA A 66 35.94 15.94 62.77
CA ALA A 66 35.51 16.86 61.72
C ALA A 66 36.05 16.43 60.34
N ASP A 67 37.32 16.04 60.27
CA ASP A 67 37.97 15.55 59.05
C ASP A 67 37.40 14.19 58.59
N ILE A 68 37.17 13.25 59.51
CA ILE A 68 36.48 11.98 59.19
C ILE A 68 35.07 12.26 58.64
N ILE A 69 34.31 13.17 59.27
CA ILE A 69 32.96 13.55 58.81
C ILE A 69 33.03 14.25 57.45
N ALA A 70 34.03 15.10 57.18
CA ALA A 70 34.22 15.76 55.90
C ALA A 70 34.59 14.77 54.79
N TYR A 71 35.50 13.84 55.07
CA TYR A 71 35.89 12.76 54.16
C TYR A 71 34.72 11.83 53.83
N LEU A 72 33.95 11.39 54.84
CA LEU A 72 32.78 10.53 54.65
C LEU A 72 31.67 11.26 53.87
N LYS A 73 31.40 12.53 54.16
CA LYS A 73 30.45 13.35 53.38
C LYS A 73 30.88 13.47 51.92
N LYS A 74 32.14 13.80 51.64
CA LYS A 74 32.68 13.91 50.28
C LYS A 74 32.66 12.58 49.53
N THR A 75 32.97 11.48 50.21
CA THR A 75 32.91 10.13 49.63
C THR A 75 31.47 9.74 49.32
N LEU A 76 30.52 10.10 50.20
CA LEU A 76 29.09 9.87 49.99
C LEU A 76 28.52 10.71 48.84
N THR A 77 28.90 11.99 48.69
CA THR A 77 28.46 12.79 47.53
C THR A 77 28.99 12.23 46.22
N ILE A 78 30.28 11.89 46.14
CA ILE A 78 30.88 11.26 44.96
C ILE A 78 30.16 9.94 44.63
N LYS A 79 29.90 9.08 45.63
CA LYS A 79 29.19 7.80 45.40
C LYS A 79 27.71 7.99 45.05
N ASN A 80 27.08 9.08 45.47
CA ASN A 80 25.74 9.44 45.04
C ASN A 80 25.72 10.01 43.61
N GLU A 81 26.70 10.84 43.24
CA GLU A 81 26.91 11.34 41.87
C GLU A 81 27.15 10.18 40.89
N GLU A 82 28.06 9.25 41.22
CA GLU A 82 28.26 8.00 40.47
C GLU A 82 26.97 7.18 40.33
N ASN A 83 26.15 7.12 41.39
CA ASN A 83 24.88 6.38 41.37
C ASN A 83 23.81 7.04 40.50
N VAL A 84 23.80 8.38 40.41
CA VAL A 84 22.93 9.13 39.49
C VAL A 84 23.40 8.93 38.05
N GLU A 85 24.70 9.10 37.77
CA GLU A 85 25.26 8.82 36.44
C GLU A 85 24.95 7.40 35.94
N LEU A 86 25.06 6.39 36.82
CA LEU A 86 24.75 5.01 36.46
C LEU A 86 23.25 4.79 36.21
N LYS A 87 22.37 5.46 36.95
CA LYS A 87 20.91 5.44 36.69
C LYS A 87 20.55 6.09 35.36
N GLU A 88 21.17 7.22 35.02
CA GLU A 88 20.97 7.89 33.74
C GLU A 88 21.48 7.04 32.57
N LYS A 89 22.64 6.38 32.72
CA LYS A 89 23.18 5.43 31.73
C LYS A 89 22.28 4.21 31.55
N VAL A 90 21.76 3.63 32.64
CA VAL A 90 20.78 2.52 32.56
C VAL A 90 19.51 2.97 31.84
N LYS A 91 18.92 4.12 32.23
CA LYS A 91 17.72 4.66 31.61
C LYS A 91 17.91 4.94 30.10
N GLY A 92 19.06 5.47 29.70
CA GLY A 92 19.38 5.68 28.28
C GLY A 92 19.53 4.36 27.50
N LEU A 93 20.06 3.30 28.12
CA LEU A 93 20.13 1.96 27.52
C LEU A 93 18.74 1.31 27.44
N GLU A 94 17.86 1.54 28.41
CA GLU A 94 16.46 1.12 28.39
C GLU A 94 15.69 1.82 27.26
N GLU A 95 15.82 3.15 27.12
CA GLU A 95 15.22 3.93 26.03
C GLU A 95 15.71 3.47 24.63
N ILE A 96 17.01 3.23 24.47
CA ILE A 96 17.57 2.69 23.21
C ILE A 96 16.99 1.31 22.91
N ARG A 97 16.93 0.43 23.91
CA ARG A 97 16.38 -0.94 23.77
C ARG A 97 14.89 -0.91 23.43
N GLU A 98 14.12 0.02 23.97
CA GLU A 98 12.71 0.21 23.62
C GLU A 98 12.57 0.65 22.17
N ILE A 99 13.32 1.66 21.72
CA ILE A 99 13.33 2.13 20.31
C ILE A 99 13.76 1.03 19.33
N GLU A 100 14.77 0.22 19.68
CA GLU A 100 15.17 -0.93 18.86
C GLU A 100 14.06 -2.00 18.80
N ASN A 101 13.46 -2.34 19.94
CA ASN A 101 12.35 -3.30 20.02
C ASN A 101 11.12 -2.83 19.24
N GLU A 102 10.77 -1.55 19.27
CA GLU A 102 9.71 -0.97 18.44
C GLU A 102 10.01 -1.10 16.94
N ARG A 103 11.25 -0.82 16.52
CA ARG A 103 11.69 -0.99 15.12
C ARG A 103 11.69 -2.46 14.69
N PHE A 104 12.09 -3.39 15.56
CA PHE A 104 12.00 -4.83 15.28
C PHE A 104 10.54 -5.31 15.18
N GLN A 105 9.63 -4.77 15.99
CA GLN A 105 8.19 -5.06 15.89
C GLN A 105 7.56 -4.44 14.64
N GLU A 106 7.93 -3.21 14.25
CA GLU A 106 7.42 -2.56 13.05
C GLU A 106 7.88 -3.28 11.78
N THR A 107 9.18 -3.62 11.69
CA THR A 107 9.73 -4.40 10.57
C THR A 107 9.11 -5.80 10.51
N THR A 108 8.95 -6.51 11.64
CA THR A 108 8.25 -7.81 11.69
C THR A 108 6.81 -7.68 11.18
N ARG A 109 6.04 -6.71 11.70
CA ARG A 109 4.67 -6.42 11.26
C ARG A 109 4.60 -6.04 9.77
N GLN A 110 5.64 -5.41 9.22
CA GLN A 110 5.70 -5.09 7.80
C GLN A 110 5.95 -6.33 6.95
N LEU A 111 6.92 -7.18 7.32
CA LEU A 111 7.14 -8.48 6.67
C LEU A 111 5.90 -9.39 6.74
N GLU A 112 5.16 -9.37 7.85
CA GLU A 112 3.88 -10.09 8.00
C GLU A 112 2.82 -9.59 6.99
N LYS A 113 2.65 -8.27 6.84
CA LYS A 113 1.74 -7.69 5.83
C LYS A 113 2.17 -8.07 4.41
N ASP A 114 3.45 -7.93 4.10
CA ASP A 114 3.98 -8.16 2.75
C ASP A 114 3.86 -9.65 2.38
N PHE A 115 4.05 -10.55 3.35
CA PHE A 115 3.77 -11.98 3.21
C PHE A 115 2.27 -12.26 3.01
N VAL A 116 1.37 -11.61 3.74
CA VAL A 116 -0.09 -11.75 3.55
C VAL A 116 -0.50 -11.25 2.16
N ILE A 117 -0.01 -10.08 1.72
CA ILE A 117 -0.28 -9.52 0.40
C ILE A 117 0.22 -10.45 -0.71
N MET A 118 1.46 -10.94 -0.61
CA MET A 118 2.01 -11.91 -1.58
C MET A 118 1.22 -13.22 -1.59
N LYS A 119 0.80 -13.72 -0.42
CA LYS A 119 -0.05 -14.91 -0.30
C LYS A 119 -1.42 -14.69 -0.94
N GLU A 120 -2.04 -13.54 -0.75
CA GLU A 120 -3.33 -13.19 -1.38
C GLU A 120 -3.20 -13.04 -2.90
N GLN A 121 -2.14 -12.39 -3.39
CA GLN A 121 -1.82 -12.31 -4.82
C GLN A 121 -1.66 -13.70 -5.44
N LEU A 122 -0.79 -14.55 -4.88
CA LEU A 122 -0.58 -15.92 -5.36
C LEU A 122 -1.86 -16.79 -5.23
N THR A 123 -2.69 -16.55 -4.23
CA THR A 123 -4.01 -17.21 -4.11
C THR A 123 -4.98 -16.73 -5.18
N SER A 124 -4.96 -15.44 -5.54
CA SER A 124 -5.77 -14.89 -6.62
C SER A 124 -5.34 -15.41 -8.00
N GLU A 125 -4.02 -15.54 -8.23
CA GLU A 125 -3.46 -16.12 -9.45
C GLU A 125 -3.81 -17.61 -9.56
N ASN A 126 -3.66 -18.40 -8.49
CA ASN A 126 -4.09 -19.81 -8.50
C ASN A 126 -5.58 -19.96 -8.79
N LYS A 127 -6.45 -19.09 -8.25
CA LYS A 127 -7.89 -19.07 -8.59
C LYS A 127 -8.13 -18.72 -10.07
N LEU A 128 -7.41 -17.76 -10.62
CA LEU A 128 -7.50 -17.37 -12.03
C LEU A 128 -7.00 -18.50 -12.97
N LEU A 129 -5.92 -19.18 -12.60
CA LEU A 129 -5.37 -20.32 -13.33
C LEU A 129 -6.31 -21.54 -13.26
N ALA A 130 -6.91 -21.82 -12.09
CA ALA A 130 -7.94 -22.85 -11.96
C ALA A 130 -9.18 -22.54 -12.82
N GLY A 131 -9.62 -21.28 -12.88
CA GLY A 131 -10.69 -20.85 -13.78
C GLY A 131 -10.35 -21.03 -15.27
N LYS A 132 -9.11 -20.72 -15.67
CA LYS A 132 -8.60 -20.98 -17.03
C LYS A 132 -8.46 -22.47 -17.35
N LEU A 133 -8.14 -23.30 -16.35
CA LEU A 133 -8.07 -24.75 -16.51
C LEU A 133 -9.47 -25.34 -16.70
N ASN A 134 -10.44 -24.94 -15.87
CA ASN A 134 -11.84 -25.38 -15.99
C ASN A 134 -12.43 -25.05 -17.37
N THR A 135 -12.24 -23.83 -17.89
CA THR A 135 -12.74 -23.50 -19.25
C THR A 135 -12.01 -24.26 -20.35
N LEU A 136 -10.74 -24.62 -20.18
CA LEU A 136 -10.00 -25.49 -21.12
C LEU A 136 -10.53 -26.94 -21.05
N GLU A 137 -10.90 -27.43 -19.87
CA GLU A 137 -11.55 -28.72 -19.68
C GLU A 137 -12.98 -28.74 -20.27
N GLU A 138 -13.74 -27.65 -20.16
CA GLU A 138 -15.03 -27.46 -20.85
C GLU A 138 -14.85 -27.47 -22.38
N PHE A 139 -13.88 -26.73 -22.93
CA PHE A 139 -13.57 -26.78 -24.37
C PHE A 139 -13.17 -28.19 -24.83
N ARG A 140 -12.44 -28.94 -23.99
CA ARG A 140 -12.08 -30.34 -24.26
C ARG A 140 -13.32 -31.24 -24.26
N ALA A 141 -14.21 -31.11 -23.28
CA ALA A 141 -15.45 -31.88 -23.20
C ALA A 141 -16.37 -31.60 -24.41
N ILE A 142 -16.51 -30.33 -24.80
CA ILE A 142 -17.28 -29.91 -25.99
C ILE A 142 -16.68 -30.51 -27.27
N ARG A 143 -15.34 -30.48 -27.42
CA ARG A 143 -14.64 -31.10 -28.55
C ARG A 143 -14.87 -32.62 -28.59
N ASP A 144 -14.79 -33.30 -27.45
CA ASP A 144 -14.87 -34.76 -27.39
C ASP A 144 -16.31 -35.25 -27.62
N ASP A 145 -17.33 -34.50 -27.17
CA ASP A 145 -18.74 -34.71 -27.54
C ASP A 145 -19.01 -34.41 -29.03
N LEU A 146 -18.41 -33.35 -29.60
CA LEU A 146 -18.52 -33.03 -31.02
C LEU A 146 -17.88 -34.12 -31.91
N MET A 147 -16.70 -34.62 -31.54
CA MET A 147 -16.05 -35.76 -32.21
C MET A 147 -16.96 -36.99 -32.18
N ARG A 148 -17.54 -37.31 -31.01
CA ARG A 148 -18.47 -38.43 -30.86
C ARG A 148 -19.74 -38.28 -31.71
N LYS A 149 -20.24 -37.04 -31.88
CA LYS A 149 -21.35 -36.74 -32.79
C LYS A 149 -20.98 -36.95 -34.25
N PHE A 150 -19.78 -36.55 -34.68
CA PHE A 150 -19.27 -36.84 -36.02
C PHE A 150 -19.11 -38.35 -36.26
N GLU A 151 -18.51 -39.09 -35.32
CA GLU A 151 -18.36 -40.56 -35.41
C GLU A 151 -19.71 -41.27 -35.54
N ASN A 152 -20.71 -40.87 -34.75
CA ASN A 152 -22.08 -41.39 -34.85
C ASN A 152 -22.72 -41.08 -36.21
N GLN A 153 -22.57 -39.85 -36.71
CA GLN A 153 -23.09 -39.46 -38.03
C GLN A 153 -22.41 -40.22 -39.17
N GLU A 154 -21.09 -40.42 -39.10
CA GLU A 154 -20.34 -41.18 -40.12
C GLU A 154 -20.72 -42.67 -40.11
N GLN A 155 -21.00 -43.24 -38.93
CA GLN A 155 -21.60 -44.57 -38.81
C GLN A 155 -23.00 -44.60 -39.43
N GLU A 156 -23.88 -43.65 -39.09
CA GLU A 156 -25.23 -43.60 -39.64
C GLU A 156 -25.24 -43.44 -41.17
N PHE A 157 -24.35 -42.61 -41.75
CA PHE A 157 -24.21 -42.50 -43.20
C PHE A 157 -23.79 -43.82 -43.86
N LYS A 158 -22.83 -44.57 -43.27
CA LYS A 158 -22.44 -45.90 -43.78
C LYS A 158 -23.61 -46.90 -43.71
N ASP A 159 -24.38 -46.81 -42.63
CA ASP A 159 -25.58 -47.62 -42.41
C ASP A 159 -26.70 -47.29 -43.41
N GLN A 160 -26.92 -46.01 -43.71
CA GLN A 160 -27.84 -45.54 -44.74
C GLN A 160 -27.37 -45.97 -46.13
N GLU A 161 -26.08 -45.83 -46.46
CA GLU A 161 -25.51 -46.27 -47.74
C GLU A 161 -25.69 -47.79 -47.95
N MET A 162 -25.47 -48.60 -46.90
CA MET A 162 -25.74 -50.04 -46.92
C MET A 162 -27.24 -50.37 -47.08
N LYS A 163 -28.13 -49.61 -46.43
CA LYS A 163 -29.59 -49.72 -46.61
C LYS A 163 -29.99 -49.40 -48.06
N TYR A 164 -29.47 -48.31 -48.64
CA TYR A 164 -29.75 -47.95 -50.04
C TYR A 164 -29.20 -48.99 -51.03
N LYS A 165 -27.96 -49.48 -50.86
CA LYS A 165 -27.41 -50.57 -51.68
C LYS A 165 -28.29 -51.82 -51.66
N ARG A 166 -28.83 -52.19 -50.49
CA ARG A 166 -29.78 -53.32 -50.36
C ARG A 166 -31.11 -53.03 -51.05
N ILE A 167 -31.67 -51.83 -50.87
CA ILE A 167 -32.93 -51.42 -51.50
C ILE A 167 -32.81 -51.45 -53.02
N ILE A 168 -31.71 -50.92 -53.59
CA ILE A 168 -31.43 -50.95 -55.04
C ILE A 168 -31.37 -52.41 -55.53
N TYR A 169 -30.60 -53.28 -54.86
CA TYR A 169 -30.52 -54.69 -55.24
C TYR A 169 -31.89 -55.39 -55.18
N ASP A 170 -32.71 -55.14 -54.15
CA ASP A 170 -34.03 -55.73 -54.02
C ASP A 170 -35.05 -55.14 -55.02
N THR A 171 -34.95 -53.87 -55.43
CA THR A 171 -35.81 -53.28 -56.48
C THR A 171 -35.37 -53.73 -57.86
N GLU A 172 -34.08 -53.81 -58.17
CA GLU A 172 -33.55 -54.40 -59.40
C GLU A 172 -33.99 -55.86 -59.54
N LYS A 173 -33.85 -56.66 -58.48
CA LYS A 173 -34.32 -58.05 -58.44
C LYS A 173 -35.82 -58.17 -58.68
N LYS A 174 -36.64 -57.33 -58.01
CA LYS A 174 -38.10 -57.28 -58.23
C LYS A 174 -38.44 -56.83 -59.66
N PHE A 175 -37.70 -55.88 -60.23
CA PHE A 175 -37.90 -55.39 -61.59
C PHE A 175 -37.53 -56.43 -62.64
N VAL A 176 -36.43 -57.18 -62.45
CA VAL A 176 -36.04 -58.30 -63.33
C VAL A 176 -37.12 -59.39 -63.33
N ILE A 177 -37.59 -59.80 -62.14
CA ILE A 177 -38.67 -60.79 -62.00
C ILE A 177 -39.98 -60.26 -62.61
N GLY A 178 -40.33 -59.00 -62.33
CA GLY A 178 -41.53 -58.36 -62.86
C GLY A 178 -41.52 -58.24 -64.39
N LYS A 179 -40.37 -57.90 -64.99
CA LYS A 179 -40.16 -57.84 -66.43
C LYS A 179 -40.36 -59.21 -67.10
N ASP A 180 -39.81 -60.28 -66.52
CA ASP A 180 -39.96 -61.62 -67.10
C ASP A 180 -41.34 -62.23 -66.84
N ASN A 181 -42.04 -61.83 -65.78
CA ASN A 181 -43.47 -62.12 -65.61
C ASN A 181 -44.33 -61.35 -66.64
N LEU A 182 -44.06 -60.06 -66.84
CA LEU A 182 -44.75 -59.22 -67.83
C LEU A 182 -44.54 -59.73 -69.26
N LYS A 183 -43.35 -60.25 -69.60
CA LYS A 183 -43.12 -60.94 -70.87
C LYS A 183 -44.04 -62.15 -71.05
N LYS A 184 -44.08 -63.06 -70.06
CA LYS A 184 -44.96 -64.25 -70.11
C LYS A 184 -46.43 -63.87 -70.20
N GLU A 185 -46.84 -62.82 -69.48
CA GLU A 185 -48.20 -62.30 -69.58
C GLU A 185 -48.47 -61.66 -70.94
N MET A 186 -47.52 -60.91 -71.52
CA MET A 186 -47.64 -60.33 -72.86
C MET A 186 -47.67 -61.41 -73.95
N GLU A 187 -46.86 -62.46 -73.82
CA GLU A 187 -46.90 -63.65 -74.69
C GLU A 187 -48.25 -64.35 -74.61
N ALA A 188 -48.77 -64.58 -73.40
CA ALA A 188 -50.10 -65.16 -73.18
C ALA A 188 -51.24 -64.26 -73.71
N ARG A 189 -51.17 -62.95 -73.46
CA ARG A 189 -52.14 -61.96 -73.98
C ARG A 189 -52.04 -61.77 -75.49
N LEU A 190 -50.88 -61.97 -76.12
CA LEU A 190 -50.75 -61.99 -77.58
C LEU A 190 -51.39 -63.25 -78.18
N LEU A 191 -51.21 -64.39 -77.51
CA LEU A 191 -51.88 -65.65 -77.85
C LEU A 191 -53.41 -65.53 -77.73
N GLN A 192 -53.90 -65.00 -76.61
CA GLN A 192 -55.32 -64.77 -76.39
C GLN A 192 -55.86 -63.67 -77.30
N LEU A 193 -55.15 -62.56 -77.51
CA LEU A 193 -55.57 -61.52 -78.46
C LEU A 193 -55.66 -62.06 -79.89
N ALA A 194 -54.77 -62.98 -80.31
CA ALA A 194 -54.88 -63.60 -81.63
C ALA A 194 -56.17 -64.46 -81.76
N GLN A 195 -56.57 -65.13 -80.68
CA GLN A 195 -57.83 -65.88 -80.60
C GLN A 195 -59.05 -64.93 -80.55
N ASP A 196 -59.03 -63.95 -79.64
CA ASP A 196 -60.07 -62.92 -79.50
C ASP A 196 -60.25 -62.12 -80.80
N PHE A 197 -59.20 -61.88 -81.59
CA PHE A 197 -59.29 -61.19 -82.88
C PHE A 197 -59.98 -62.05 -83.96
N GLN A 198 -59.87 -63.37 -83.86
CA GLN A 198 -60.57 -64.31 -84.74
C GLN A 198 -62.06 -64.37 -84.36
N ASP A 199 -62.36 -64.59 -83.08
CA ASP A 199 -63.72 -64.64 -82.54
C ASP A 199 -64.46 -63.30 -82.69
N ALA A 200 -63.78 -62.16 -82.46
CA ALA A 200 -64.35 -60.82 -82.66
C ALA A 200 -64.44 -60.43 -84.14
N THR A 201 -63.76 -61.11 -85.07
CA THR A 201 -64.03 -60.93 -86.51
C THR A 201 -65.32 -61.64 -86.93
N GLU A 202 -65.63 -62.79 -86.31
CA GLU A 202 -66.90 -63.52 -86.54
C GLU A 202 -68.12 -62.78 -85.97
N LEU A 203 -68.00 -62.11 -84.81
CA LEU A 203 -69.14 -61.49 -84.11
C LEU A 203 -69.51 -60.07 -84.57
N ARG A 204 -68.68 -59.36 -85.34
CA ARG A 204 -68.75 -57.88 -85.47
C ARG A 204 -69.58 -57.33 -86.64
N VAL A 205 -70.87 -57.66 -86.68
CA VAL A 205 -71.87 -56.89 -87.48
C VAL A 205 -73.14 -56.57 -86.68
N ALA A 206 -73.07 -55.53 -85.85
CA ALA A 206 -74.25 -54.87 -85.27
C ALA A 206 -74.00 -53.36 -85.09
N ALA A 207 -74.66 -52.52 -85.89
CA ALA A 207 -74.39 -51.08 -85.92
C ALA A 207 -74.81 -50.31 -84.64
N SER A 208 -75.61 -50.93 -83.76
CA SER A 208 -76.10 -50.30 -82.52
C SER A 208 -74.97 -49.96 -81.54
N THR A 209 -74.01 -50.86 -81.34
CA THR A 209 -72.92 -50.70 -80.37
C THR A 209 -72.06 -49.47 -80.64
N HIS A 210 -71.84 -49.14 -81.92
CA HIS A 210 -71.13 -47.93 -82.35
C HIS A 210 -71.86 -46.62 -82.02
N ARG A 211 -73.15 -46.63 -81.67
CA ARG A 211 -73.84 -45.44 -81.15
C ARG A 211 -73.48 -45.21 -79.68
N VAL A 212 -73.68 -46.22 -78.83
CA VAL A 212 -73.39 -46.16 -77.39
C VAL A 212 -71.94 -45.80 -77.12
N ILE A 213 -70.98 -46.36 -77.88
CA ILE A 213 -69.55 -46.04 -77.75
C ILE A 213 -69.28 -44.53 -77.96
N ARG A 214 -69.91 -43.88 -78.95
CA ARG A 214 -69.70 -42.44 -79.23
C ARG A 214 -70.27 -41.55 -78.13
N GLU A 215 -71.39 -41.96 -77.53
CA GLU A 215 -72.03 -41.25 -76.41
C GLU A 215 -71.21 -41.39 -75.13
N ASN A 216 -70.65 -42.58 -74.86
CA ASN A 216 -69.75 -42.81 -73.73
C ASN A 216 -68.42 -42.03 -73.87
N ILE A 217 -67.86 -41.96 -75.09
CA ILE A 217 -66.68 -41.12 -75.38
C ILE A 217 -66.98 -39.63 -75.13
N ALA A 218 -68.16 -39.13 -75.52
CA ALA A 218 -68.54 -37.74 -75.25
C ALA A 218 -68.63 -37.44 -73.75
N ILE A 219 -69.27 -38.32 -72.98
CA ILE A 219 -69.40 -38.19 -71.52
C ILE A 219 -68.02 -38.25 -70.82
N ASN A 220 -67.15 -39.18 -71.22
CA ASN A 220 -65.80 -39.27 -70.68
C ASN A 220 -64.95 -38.03 -71.02
N ASN A 221 -65.08 -37.48 -72.23
CA ASN A 221 -64.40 -36.23 -72.59
C ASN A 221 -64.87 -35.04 -71.73
N GLU A 222 -66.15 -34.94 -71.37
CA GLU A 222 -66.62 -33.91 -70.43
C GLU A 222 -66.13 -34.19 -69.00
N LEU A 223 -66.14 -35.44 -68.54
CA LEU A 223 -65.61 -35.84 -67.23
C LEU A 223 -64.12 -35.54 -67.10
N GLU A 224 -63.31 -35.84 -68.12
CA GLU A 224 -61.88 -35.52 -68.17
C GLU A 224 -61.63 -34.01 -68.14
N ASN A 225 -62.43 -33.21 -68.85
CA ASN A 225 -62.35 -31.75 -68.77
C ASN A 225 -62.71 -31.22 -67.36
N ILE A 226 -63.73 -31.79 -66.71
CA ILE A 226 -64.09 -31.45 -65.33
C ILE A 226 -62.96 -31.81 -64.36
N LEU A 227 -62.41 -33.04 -64.45
CA LEU A 227 -61.29 -33.49 -63.62
C LEU A 227 -60.02 -32.65 -63.85
N ALA A 228 -59.71 -32.29 -65.09
CA ALA A 228 -58.59 -31.40 -65.41
C ALA A 228 -58.80 -29.97 -64.88
N SER A 229 -60.05 -29.49 -64.82
CA SER A 229 -60.38 -28.21 -64.18
C SER A 229 -60.26 -28.28 -62.66
N GLN A 230 -60.68 -29.40 -62.04
CA GLN A 230 -60.56 -29.64 -60.61
C GLN A 230 -59.10 -29.74 -60.18
N ALA A 231 -58.27 -30.47 -60.92
CA ALA A 231 -56.83 -30.59 -60.66
C ALA A 231 -56.14 -29.21 -60.66
N LYS A 232 -56.42 -28.35 -61.65
CA LYS A 232 -55.89 -26.99 -61.72
C LYS A 232 -56.37 -26.10 -60.57
N LEU A 233 -57.61 -26.27 -60.10
CA LEU A 233 -58.12 -25.53 -58.94
C LEU A 233 -57.48 -25.99 -57.62
N VAL A 234 -57.15 -27.29 -57.48
CA VAL A 234 -56.38 -27.81 -56.34
C VAL A 234 -54.94 -27.28 -56.37
N GLU A 235 -54.26 -27.38 -57.51
CA GLU A 235 -52.91 -26.84 -57.73
C GLU A 235 -52.84 -25.33 -57.41
N GLN A 236 -53.83 -24.56 -57.84
CA GLN A 236 -53.96 -23.15 -57.48
C GLN A 236 -54.20 -22.94 -55.97
N ASN A 237 -55.05 -23.75 -55.33
CA ASN A 237 -55.31 -23.65 -53.89
C ASN A 237 -54.04 -23.90 -53.06
N ASP A 238 -53.29 -24.94 -53.42
CA ASP A 238 -52.06 -25.32 -52.72
C ASP A 238 -50.92 -24.32 -53.00
N SER A 239 -50.79 -23.78 -54.22
CA SER A 239 -49.84 -22.69 -54.48
C SER A 239 -50.17 -21.40 -53.69
N PHE A 240 -51.44 -21.09 -53.46
CA PHE A 240 -51.84 -19.99 -52.57
C PHE A 240 -51.56 -20.30 -51.10
N ARG A 241 -51.71 -21.54 -50.65
CA ARG A 241 -51.32 -21.97 -49.30
C ARG A 241 -49.81 -21.89 -49.09
N ASP A 242 -49.01 -22.26 -50.08
CA ASP A 242 -47.55 -22.16 -50.01
C ASP A 242 -47.07 -20.71 -50.01
N SER A 243 -47.67 -19.87 -50.86
CA SER A 243 -47.44 -18.42 -50.84
C SER A 243 -47.81 -17.80 -49.47
N MET A 244 -48.93 -18.22 -48.87
CA MET A 244 -49.33 -17.78 -47.53
C MET A 244 -48.39 -18.27 -46.44
N ARG A 245 -47.93 -19.54 -46.49
CA ARG A 245 -46.93 -20.08 -45.56
C ARG A 245 -45.61 -19.33 -45.64
N ALA A 246 -45.11 -19.08 -46.87
CA ALA A 246 -43.89 -18.31 -47.10
C ALA A 246 -44.01 -16.86 -46.60
N ALA A 247 -45.16 -16.21 -46.77
CA ALA A 247 -45.41 -14.86 -46.28
C ALA A 247 -45.44 -14.78 -44.74
N ILE A 248 -45.97 -15.81 -44.06
CA ILE A 248 -45.97 -15.90 -42.59
C ILE A 248 -44.53 -16.04 -42.07
N VAL A 249 -43.76 -17.02 -42.58
CA VAL A 249 -42.37 -17.25 -42.15
C VAL A 249 -41.48 -16.02 -42.43
N SER A 250 -41.69 -15.34 -43.56
CA SER A 250 -40.97 -14.09 -43.90
C SER A 250 -41.29 -12.94 -42.92
N LYS A 251 -42.53 -12.84 -42.44
CA LYS A 251 -42.92 -11.88 -41.41
C LYS A 251 -42.27 -12.20 -40.06
N GLU A 252 -42.31 -13.46 -39.64
CA GLU A 252 -41.75 -13.92 -38.36
C GLU A 252 -40.24 -13.68 -38.31
N LEU A 253 -39.52 -13.99 -39.39
CA LEU A 253 -38.09 -13.73 -39.52
C LEU A 253 -37.77 -12.23 -39.44
N ALA A 254 -38.55 -11.37 -40.11
CA ALA A 254 -38.36 -9.92 -40.07
C ALA A 254 -38.66 -9.31 -38.67
N GLU A 255 -39.62 -9.88 -37.93
CA GLU A 255 -39.89 -9.49 -36.55
C GLU A 255 -38.76 -9.93 -35.60
N GLU A 256 -38.21 -11.13 -35.76
CA GLU A 256 -37.01 -11.58 -35.05
C GLU A 256 -35.78 -10.69 -35.35
N GLU A 257 -35.54 -10.32 -36.61
CA GLU A 257 -34.42 -9.45 -36.98
C GLU A 257 -34.57 -8.04 -36.38
N ARG A 258 -35.79 -7.49 -36.37
CA ARG A 258 -36.12 -6.23 -35.71
C ARG A 258 -35.80 -6.27 -34.21
N ASP A 259 -36.21 -7.33 -33.50
CA ASP A 259 -35.95 -7.44 -32.06
C ASP A 259 -34.47 -7.73 -31.75
N LYS A 260 -33.76 -8.49 -32.61
CA LYS A 260 -32.29 -8.65 -32.53
C LYS A 260 -31.56 -7.31 -32.75
N ALA A 261 -32.05 -6.46 -33.64
CA ALA A 261 -31.49 -5.12 -33.88
C ALA A 261 -31.76 -4.16 -32.70
N ILE A 262 -32.98 -4.16 -32.15
CA ILE A 262 -33.33 -3.38 -30.95
C ILE A 262 -32.50 -3.85 -29.75
N GLY A 263 -32.34 -5.15 -29.54
CA GLY A 263 -31.49 -5.70 -28.48
C GLY A 263 -30.04 -5.22 -28.56
N LYS A 264 -29.45 -5.22 -29.77
CA LYS A 264 -28.11 -4.65 -30.02
C LYS A 264 -28.04 -3.15 -29.68
N SER A 265 -29.02 -2.38 -30.14
CA SER A 265 -29.11 -0.94 -29.88
C SER A 265 -29.22 -0.61 -28.38
N VAL A 266 -30.05 -1.34 -27.63
CA VAL A 266 -30.19 -1.19 -26.17
C VAL A 266 -28.91 -1.56 -25.41
N VAL A 267 -28.15 -2.56 -25.88
CA VAL A 267 -26.83 -2.89 -25.30
C VAL A 267 -25.80 -1.80 -25.62
N GLN A 268 -25.76 -1.30 -26.86
CA GLN A 268 -24.88 -0.19 -27.25
C GLN A 268 -25.17 1.09 -26.45
N LEU A 269 -26.46 1.43 -26.25
CA LEU A 269 -26.87 2.58 -25.44
C LEU A 269 -26.35 2.46 -23.99
N LYS A 270 -26.50 1.29 -23.35
CA LYS A 270 -25.99 1.04 -21.99
C LYS A 270 -24.46 1.15 -21.90
N VAL A 271 -23.73 0.73 -22.94
CA VAL A 271 -22.27 0.90 -23.01
C VAL A 271 -21.90 2.38 -23.14
N ILE A 272 -22.65 3.16 -23.93
CA ILE A 272 -22.46 4.62 -24.05
C ILE A 272 -22.77 5.31 -22.72
N GLU A 273 -23.84 4.94 -22.03
CA GLU A 273 -24.20 5.45 -20.68
C GLU A 273 -23.09 5.17 -19.66
N GLN A 274 -22.56 3.93 -19.63
CA GLN A 274 -21.45 3.55 -18.74
C GLN A 274 -20.16 4.31 -19.06
N LEU A 275 -19.79 4.45 -20.33
CA LEU A 275 -18.62 5.24 -20.76
C LEU A 275 -18.79 6.73 -20.41
N THR A 276 -19.99 7.28 -20.57
CA THR A 276 -20.30 8.68 -20.24
C THR A 276 -20.20 8.91 -18.73
N ALA A 277 -20.76 8.02 -17.91
CA ALA A 277 -20.66 8.10 -16.45
C ALA A 277 -19.20 7.95 -15.95
N ALA A 278 -18.42 7.06 -16.57
CA ALA A 278 -17.00 6.90 -16.29
C ALA A 278 -16.19 8.16 -16.66
N PHE A 279 -16.44 8.74 -17.84
CA PHE A 279 -15.81 9.98 -18.29
C PHE A 279 -16.16 11.16 -17.37
N GLU A 280 -17.42 11.28 -16.93
CA GLU A 280 -17.82 12.26 -15.91
C GLU A 280 -17.09 12.06 -14.58
N SER A 281 -16.90 10.81 -14.14
CA SER A 281 -16.17 10.49 -12.91
C SER A 281 -14.71 10.93 -13.01
N VAL A 282 -14.02 10.56 -14.10
CA VAL A 282 -12.62 10.95 -14.37
C VAL A 282 -12.49 12.48 -14.51
N LYS A 283 -13.47 13.16 -15.12
CA LYS A 283 -13.49 14.63 -15.22
C LYS A 283 -13.64 15.30 -13.84
N LYS A 284 -14.46 14.74 -12.96
CA LYS A 284 -14.61 15.21 -11.56
C LYS A 284 -13.31 14.97 -10.78
N GLU A 285 -12.73 13.78 -10.87
CA GLU A 285 -11.46 13.42 -10.22
C GLU A 285 -10.29 14.32 -10.68
N LYS A 286 -10.13 14.54 -12.00
CA LYS A 286 -9.14 15.49 -12.55
C LYS A 286 -9.27 16.87 -11.91
N SER A 287 -10.49 17.41 -11.78
CA SER A 287 -10.71 18.73 -11.18
C SER A 287 -10.40 18.80 -9.67
N LEU A 288 -10.41 17.66 -8.97
CA LEU A 288 -9.97 17.56 -7.57
C LEU A 288 -8.44 17.42 -7.48
N PHE A 289 -7.82 16.68 -8.40
CA PHE A 289 -6.37 16.56 -8.51
C PHE A 289 -5.71 17.91 -8.84
N GLU A 290 -6.27 18.66 -9.79
CA GLU A 290 -5.79 20.00 -10.16
C GLU A 290 -5.82 20.98 -8.97
N LYS A 291 -6.91 20.99 -8.19
CA LYS A 291 -7.00 21.77 -6.95
C LYS A 291 -5.95 21.35 -5.92
N ARG A 292 -5.82 20.04 -5.69
CA ARG A 292 -4.82 19.50 -4.75
C ARG A 292 -3.39 19.82 -5.17
N SER A 293 -3.10 19.84 -6.47
CA SER A 293 -1.81 20.22 -7.03
C SER A 293 -1.53 21.72 -6.83
N TYR A 294 -2.54 22.57 -6.99
CA TYR A 294 -2.43 24.01 -6.70
C TYR A 294 -2.17 24.27 -5.21
N ASP A 295 -2.93 23.62 -4.32
CA ASP A 295 -2.75 23.73 -2.86
C ASP A 295 -1.36 23.24 -2.42
N PHE A 296 -0.87 22.15 -3.03
CA PHE A 296 0.46 21.60 -2.75
C PHE A 296 1.57 22.56 -3.19
N GLU A 297 1.49 23.15 -4.39
CA GLU A 297 2.49 24.12 -4.86
C GLU A 297 2.45 25.42 -4.03
N ALA A 298 1.26 25.87 -3.61
CA ALA A 298 1.12 27.00 -2.68
C ALA A 298 1.76 26.72 -1.30
N GLN A 299 1.65 25.49 -0.78
CA GLN A 299 2.35 25.06 0.44
C GLN A 299 3.86 24.97 0.23
N ARG A 300 4.32 24.41 -0.90
CA ARG A 300 5.74 24.33 -1.28
C ARG A 300 6.41 25.70 -1.36
N MET A 301 5.76 26.67 -2.02
CA MET A 301 6.21 28.08 -2.08
C MET A 301 6.22 28.76 -0.70
N LYS A 302 5.36 28.34 0.24
CA LYS A 302 5.40 28.82 1.63
C LYS A 302 6.57 28.21 2.41
N ILE A 303 6.84 26.91 2.22
CA ILE A 303 7.99 26.22 2.83
C ILE A 303 9.30 26.87 2.35
N GLU A 304 9.47 27.05 1.04
CA GLU A 304 10.69 27.65 0.47
C GLU A 304 10.96 29.06 1.04
N ARG A 305 9.91 29.86 1.23
CA ARG A 305 10.03 31.18 1.87
C ARG A 305 10.49 31.07 3.32
N LEU A 306 9.87 30.20 4.11
CA LEU A 306 10.23 29.97 5.52
C LEU A 306 11.64 29.40 5.68
N THR A 307 12.11 28.56 4.75
CA THR A 307 13.51 28.09 4.72
C THR A 307 14.47 29.27 4.53
N LYS A 308 14.24 30.13 3.53
CA LYS A 308 15.08 31.31 3.27
C LYS A 308 15.06 32.32 4.42
N GLU A 309 13.91 32.48 5.10
CA GLU A 309 13.79 33.30 6.31
C GLU A 309 14.61 32.69 7.47
N ASN A 310 14.57 31.37 7.66
CA ASN A 310 15.35 30.67 8.68
C ASN A 310 16.87 30.72 8.39
N ASP A 311 17.30 30.52 7.15
CA ASP A 311 18.70 30.63 6.74
C ASP A 311 19.28 32.03 7.02
N ASN A 312 18.48 33.08 6.72
CA ASN A 312 18.81 34.47 7.02
C ASN A 312 18.90 34.72 8.54
N LEU A 313 17.98 34.19 9.33
CA LEU A 313 18.02 34.29 10.79
C LEU A 313 19.23 33.53 11.39
N SER A 314 19.56 32.35 10.86
CA SER A 314 20.75 31.58 11.26
C SER A 314 22.05 32.34 10.96
N LEU A 315 22.12 33.02 9.81
CA LEU A 315 23.23 33.91 9.47
C LEU A 315 23.34 35.10 10.43
N GLN A 316 22.20 35.73 10.79
CA GLN A 316 22.18 36.83 11.75
C GLN A 316 22.62 36.39 13.15
N VAL A 317 22.17 35.22 13.63
CA VAL A 317 22.63 34.63 14.90
C VAL A 317 24.15 34.45 14.89
N ARG A 318 24.71 33.85 13.83
CA ARG A 318 26.17 33.65 13.69
C ARG A 318 26.97 34.95 13.71
N VAL A 319 26.45 36.00 13.09
CA VAL A 319 27.06 37.35 13.12
C VAL A 319 26.97 37.95 14.52
N LEU A 320 25.87 37.77 15.25
CA LEU A 320 25.73 38.23 16.63
C LEU A 320 26.65 37.47 17.60
N GLU A 321 26.79 36.15 17.44
CA GLU A 321 27.75 35.31 18.18
C GLU A 321 29.19 35.77 17.96
N GLN A 322 29.60 36.02 16.70
CA GLN A 322 30.93 36.53 16.38
C GLN A 322 31.18 37.92 17.02
N ASN A 323 30.19 38.81 16.96
CA ASN A 323 30.28 40.13 17.61
C ASN A 323 30.35 40.03 19.14
N LEU A 324 29.61 39.09 19.74
CA LEU A 324 29.68 38.82 21.18
C LEU A 324 31.06 38.29 21.59
N HIS A 325 31.62 37.34 20.84
CA HIS A 325 32.99 36.85 21.06
C HIS A 325 34.05 37.95 20.93
N ALA A 326 33.93 38.83 19.95
CA ALA A 326 34.81 39.99 19.80
C ALA A 326 34.71 40.93 21.02
N ARG A 327 33.49 41.29 21.44
CA ARG A 327 33.25 42.14 22.62
C ARG A 327 33.77 41.51 23.92
N MET A 328 33.57 40.22 24.12
CA MET A 328 34.11 39.48 25.26
C MET A 328 35.65 39.45 25.25
N SER A 329 36.28 39.31 24.07
CA SER A 329 37.74 39.37 23.93
C SER A 329 38.28 40.76 24.31
N ASP A 330 37.67 41.83 23.81
CA ASP A 330 38.08 43.20 24.13
C ASP A 330 37.84 43.59 25.59
N GLN A 331 36.71 43.14 26.18
CA GLN A 331 36.45 43.29 27.61
C GLN A 331 37.51 42.56 28.45
N ASN A 332 37.90 41.34 28.07
CA ASN A 332 38.96 40.60 28.76
C ASN A 332 40.32 41.29 28.67
N LYS A 333 40.69 41.87 27.51
CA LYS A 333 41.91 42.69 27.36
C LYS A 333 41.88 43.88 28.32
N ALA A 334 40.79 44.67 28.29
CA ALA A 334 40.62 45.84 29.15
C ALA A 334 40.63 45.51 30.65
N VAL A 335 40.09 44.34 31.06
CA VAL A 335 40.17 43.85 32.45
C VAL A 335 41.62 43.50 32.82
N VAL A 336 42.36 42.80 31.95
CA VAL A 336 43.78 42.46 32.18
C VAL A 336 44.65 43.72 32.26
N GLU A 337 44.41 44.70 31.39
CA GLU A 337 45.09 46.00 31.40
C GLU A 337 44.76 46.79 32.67
N SER A 338 43.49 46.88 33.06
CA SER A 338 43.07 47.51 34.32
C SER A 338 43.75 46.87 35.54
N VAL A 339 43.91 45.54 35.55
CA VAL A 339 44.64 44.82 36.61
C VAL A 339 46.15 45.12 36.59
N LYS A 340 46.78 45.33 35.42
CA LYS A 340 48.18 45.81 35.32
C LYS A 340 48.31 47.22 35.90
N MET A 341 47.55 48.17 35.35
CA MET A 341 47.55 49.57 35.80
C MET A 341 47.25 49.71 37.30
N SER A 342 46.39 48.85 37.85
CA SER A 342 46.09 48.80 39.29
C SER A 342 47.29 48.32 40.12
N LYS A 343 48.01 47.28 39.68
CA LYS A 343 49.25 46.82 40.31
C LYS A 343 50.37 47.86 40.23
N GLU A 344 50.50 48.56 39.11
CA GLU A 344 51.46 49.66 38.95
C GLU A 344 51.12 50.83 39.87
N ARG A 345 49.86 51.29 39.90
CA ARG A 345 49.38 52.30 40.86
C ARG A 345 49.66 51.90 42.31
N GLU A 346 49.50 50.62 42.66
CA GLU A 346 49.83 50.11 43.99
C GLU A 346 51.34 50.12 44.27
N LYS A 347 52.21 49.79 43.29
CA LYS A 347 53.67 49.96 43.41
C LYS A 347 54.05 51.42 43.63
N LEU A 348 53.57 52.35 42.78
CA LEU A 348 53.85 53.78 42.90
C LEU A 348 53.37 54.32 44.27
N ARG A 349 52.21 53.85 44.76
CA ARG A 349 51.68 54.23 46.07
C ARG A 349 52.56 53.78 47.24
N LYS A 350 53.29 52.65 47.12
CA LYS A 350 54.27 52.20 48.12
C LYS A 350 55.51 53.09 48.10
N ILE A 351 56.14 53.25 46.93
CA ILE A 351 57.31 54.12 46.75
C ILE A 351 57.03 55.56 47.24
N LEU A 352 55.84 56.11 46.94
CA LEU A 352 55.44 57.45 47.40
C LEU A 352 55.27 57.53 48.93
N LYS A 353 54.79 56.47 49.58
CA LYS A 353 54.73 56.39 51.06
C LYS A 353 56.11 56.30 51.68
N GLU A 354 56.99 55.48 51.12
CA GLU A 354 58.36 55.28 51.61
C GLU A 354 59.18 56.56 51.43
N ALA A 355 59.04 57.25 50.29
CA ALA A 355 59.57 58.59 50.07
C ALA A 355 59.03 59.61 51.09
N ALA A 356 57.73 59.60 51.39
CA ALA A 356 57.16 60.47 52.42
C ALA A 356 57.71 60.17 53.83
N VAL A 357 57.93 58.89 54.17
CA VAL A 357 58.57 58.47 55.42
C VAL A 357 60.03 58.91 55.48
N ALA A 358 60.79 58.77 54.39
CA ALA A 358 62.17 59.24 54.31
C ALA A 358 62.28 60.77 54.46
N ILE A 359 61.36 61.53 53.84
CA ILE A 359 61.29 62.99 54.00
C ILE A 359 60.94 63.37 55.46
N GLN A 360 59.99 62.67 56.08
CA GLN A 360 59.69 62.87 57.51
C GLN A 360 60.86 62.52 58.43
N ALA A 361 61.67 61.51 58.07
CA ALA A 361 62.88 61.17 58.79
C ALA A 361 63.98 62.23 58.61
N SER A 362 64.16 62.80 57.42
CA SER A 362 65.12 63.88 57.19
C SER A 362 64.75 65.17 57.93
N LEU A 363 63.45 65.50 58.04
CA LEU A 363 63.01 66.67 58.80
C LEU A 363 63.23 66.51 60.32
N LYS A 364 63.02 65.30 60.87
CA LYS A 364 63.34 65.00 62.27
C LYS A 364 64.84 64.99 62.56
N LEU A 365 65.65 64.58 61.59
CA LEU A 365 67.11 64.68 61.67
C LEU A 365 67.59 66.13 61.79
N ASP A 366 66.94 67.06 61.10
CA ASP A 366 67.23 68.50 61.18
C ASP A 366 66.89 69.07 62.58
N GLU A 367 65.78 68.62 63.18
CA GLU A 367 65.46 68.92 64.59
C GLU A 367 66.52 68.35 65.56
N TRP A 368 66.93 67.08 65.38
CA TRP A 368 67.84 66.38 66.30
C TRP A 368 69.32 66.75 66.17
N ALA A 369 69.75 67.27 65.01
CA ALA A 369 71.10 67.80 64.80
C ALA A 369 71.44 68.94 65.78
N THR A 370 70.44 69.67 66.27
CA THR A 370 70.60 70.71 67.29
C THR A 370 70.94 70.18 68.70
N VAL A 371 70.80 68.86 68.95
CA VAL A 371 70.85 68.29 70.30
C VAL A 371 72.00 67.29 70.52
N ASN A 372 72.33 66.41 69.55
CA ASN A 372 73.39 65.40 69.77
C ASN A 372 74.04 64.85 68.48
N ALA A 373 75.24 65.36 68.15
CA ALA A 373 75.99 65.00 66.94
C ALA A 373 76.38 63.50 66.82
N ALA A 374 76.54 62.77 67.94
CA ALA A 374 76.87 61.35 67.88
C ALA A 374 75.67 60.49 67.41
N ARG A 375 74.45 61.00 67.61
CA ARG A 375 73.21 60.33 67.21
C ARG A 375 72.85 60.63 65.75
N GLU A 376 73.07 61.87 65.32
CA GLU A 376 72.93 62.31 63.92
C GLU A 376 73.60 61.32 62.95
N VAL A 377 74.84 60.90 63.21
CA VAL A 377 75.61 60.04 62.30
C VAL A 377 75.00 58.64 62.11
N MET A 378 74.34 58.08 63.14
CA MET A 378 73.66 56.78 63.01
C MET A 378 72.31 56.93 62.32
N ASP A 379 71.49 57.88 62.76
CA ASP A 379 70.15 58.08 62.18
C ASP A 379 70.25 58.56 60.71
N ARG A 380 71.29 59.32 60.35
CA ARG A 380 71.64 59.70 58.96
C ARG A 380 72.06 58.50 58.10
N ARG A 381 72.72 57.48 58.68
CA ARG A 381 73.00 56.22 57.95
C ARG A 381 71.71 55.46 57.65
N VAL A 382 70.78 55.41 58.60
CA VAL A 382 69.45 54.79 58.41
C VAL A 382 68.66 55.51 57.31
N LEU A 383 68.63 56.85 57.33
CA LEU A 383 68.04 57.66 56.26
C LEU A 383 68.67 57.37 54.89
N LEU A 384 70.00 57.32 54.81
CA LEU A 384 70.70 57.04 53.56
C LEU A 384 70.44 55.63 53.02
N SER A 385 70.30 54.62 53.88
CA SER A 385 69.86 53.28 53.44
C SER A 385 68.43 53.29 52.91
N HIS A 386 67.50 54.02 53.55
CA HIS A 386 66.10 54.08 53.12
C HIS A 386 65.94 54.88 51.81
N LEU A 387 66.72 55.95 51.63
CA LEU A 387 66.80 56.68 50.34
C LEU A 387 67.41 55.82 49.23
N LEU A 388 68.42 55.01 49.53
CA LEU A 388 68.99 54.05 48.57
C LEU A 388 67.97 52.95 48.20
N GLU A 389 67.20 52.47 49.16
CA GLU A 389 66.12 51.48 48.99
C GLU A 389 65.01 52.02 48.06
N ILE A 390 64.55 53.26 48.29
CA ILE A 390 63.61 53.98 47.41
C ILE A 390 64.16 54.11 45.98
N VAL A 391 65.44 54.47 45.83
CA VAL A 391 66.09 54.60 44.52
C VAL A 391 66.22 53.24 43.82
N SER A 392 66.51 52.15 44.55
CA SER A 392 66.51 50.81 43.96
C SER A 392 65.12 50.36 43.51
N GLN A 393 64.08 50.57 44.32
CA GLN A 393 62.70 50.22 43.95
C GLN A 393 62.20 51.03 42.74
N TYR A 394 62.55 52.31 42.65
CA TYR A 394 62.22 53.13 41.48
C TYR A 394 62.91 52.60 40.21
N ARG A 395 64.18 52.22 40.30
CA ARG A 395 64.94 51.64 39.19
C ARG A 395 64.40 50.27 38.77
N GLU A 396 63.96 49.44 39.70
CA GLU A 396 63.26 48.17 39.40
C GLU A 396 61.89 48.40 38.75
N LEU A 397 61.23 49.52 39.04
CA LEU A 397 59.96 49.88 38.40
C LEU A 397 60.19 50.33 36.94
N GLU A 398 61.24 51.10 36.68
CA GLU A 398 61.72 51.47 35.33
C GLU A 398 62.11 50.23 34.50
N HIS A 399 62.70 49.21 35.12
CA HIS A 399 63.07 47.95 34.44
C HIS A 399 61.89 46.98 34.23
N ALA A 400 60.69 47.28 34.74
CA ALA A 400 59.53 46.39 34.61
C ALA A 400 58.82 46.48 33.25
N GLU A 401 59.04 47.52 32.46
CA GLU A 401 58.32 47.78 31.20
C GLU A 401 58.92 47.08 29.96
N SER A 402 59.63 45.95 30.12
CA SER A 402 60.23 45.24 28.96
C SER A 402 60.32 43.71 29.05
N VAL A 403 59.23 43.04 29.44
CA VAL A 403 59.06 41.60 29.14
C VAL A 403 57.66 41.29 28.58
N GLY A 404 57.34 41.91 27.44
CA GLY A 404 56.25 41.46 26.60
C GLY A 404 56.64 40.21 25.80
N THR A 405 55.80 39.17 25.85
CA THR A 405 55.81 37.96 24.99
C THR A 405 56.76 36.81 25.41
N ILE A 406 56.30 35.59 25.11
CA ILE A 406 56.99 34.27 25.21
C ILE A 406 57.38 33.83 26.63
N GLY A 407 56.41 33.19 27.32
CA GLY A 407 56.74 32.10 28.23
C GLY A 407 57.22 30.88 27.42
N SER A 408 58.31 30.23 27.84
CA SER A 408 59.02 29.18 27.07
C SER A 408 58.10 28.15 26.41
N PHE A 409 58.02 28.20 25.07
CA PHE A 409 57.18 27.29 24.26
C PHE A 409 57.50 25.80 24.48
N SER A 410 58.76 25.47 24.78
CA SER A 410 59.23 24.12 25.11
C SER A 410 58.44 23.48 26.27
N LYS A 411 57.83 24.28 27.17
CA LYS A 411 57.00 23.79 28.28
C LYS A 411 55.55 23.45 27.90
N ILE A 412 55.10 23.80 26.70
CA ILE A 412 53.70 23.65 26.24
C ILE A 412 53.62 22.77 24.98
N TYR A 413 54.62 22.81 24.11
CA TYR A 413 54.71 22.03 22.87
C TYR A 413 56.01 21.20 22.85
N GLU A 414 56.12 20.26 21.91
CA GLU A 414 57.36 19.52 21.63
C GLU A 414 58.04 20.01 20.35
N GLU A 415 59.37 19.87 20.30
CA GLU A 415 60.20 20.43 19.24
C GLU A 415 60.14 19.53 18.00
N GLY A 416 59.28 19.92 17.05
CA GLY A 416 59.03 19.19 15.80
C GLY A 416 57.60 19.36 15.25
N ASP A 417 56.62 19.67 16.12
CA ASP A 417 55.18 19.67 15.79
C ASP A 417 54.64 21.00 15.21
N LEU A 418 55.51 21.92 14.80
CA LEU A 418 55.18 23.27 14.28
C LEU A 418 54.28 24.16 15.17
N GLY A 419 53.86 23.69 16.36
CA GLY A 419 53.06 24.42 17.34
C GLY A 419 51.56 24.09 17.33
N PHE A 420 51.12 22.98 16.74
CA PHE A 420 49.69 22.66 16.59
C PHE A 420 49.09 21.84 17.74
N VAL A 421 49.84 20.97 18.43
CA VAL A 421 49.31 20.09 19.50
C VAL A 421 49.95 20.37 20.87
N PRO A 422 49.20 20.89 21.86
CA PRO A 422 49.71 21.09 23.22
C PRO A 422 49.97 19.75 23.96
N ARG A 423 51.07 19.69 24.72
CA ARG A 423 51.47 18.50 25.51
C ARG A 423 50.34 18.07 26.49
N PRO A 424 49.90 16.79 26.48
CA PRO A 424 48.91 16.29 27.41
C PRO A 424 49.47 16.20 28.84
N LYS A 425 48.68 16.64 29.83
CA LYS A 425 49.08 16.65 31.26
C LYS A 425 49.10 15.23 31.84
N LYS A 426 50.30 14.65 31.99
CA LYS A 426 50.48 13.42 32.78
C LYS A 426 50.13 13.70 34.25
N LYS A 427 49.15 12.98 34.81
CA LYS A 427 48.94 12.90 36.26
C LYS A 427 50.16 12.19 36.87
N GLN A 428 50.91 12.86 37.73
CA GLN A 428 51.90 12.16 38.55
C GLN A 428 51.17 11.36 39.63
N ALA A 429 51.48 10.06 39.71
CA ALA A 429 51.14 9.26 40.87
C ALA A 429 52.08 9.64 42.04
N LEU A 430 51.58 9.52 43.27
CA LEU A 430 52.38 9.53 44.48
C LEU A 430 52.37 8.11 45.07
N SER A 431 53.56 7.61 45.39
CA SER A 431 53.83 6.45 46.23
C SER A 431 54.64 6.95 47.44
N GLU A 432 54.67 6.33 48.63
CA GLU A 432 54.09 5.09 49.19
C GLU A 432 54.13 5.22 50.73
N GLN A 433 53.65 4.33 51.63
CA GLN A 433 53.07 2.97 51.63
C GLN A 433 52.21 2.83 52.92
N TYR A 434 51.52 1.69 53.16
CA TYR A 434 51.55 0.87 54.42
C TYR A 434 50.30 -0.06 54.58
N ILE A 435 50.54 -1.38 54.71
CA ILE A 435 49.77 -2.40 55.52
C ILE A 435 48.27 -2.66 55.17
N VAL A 436 47.72 -3.89 55.09
CA VAL A 436 48.24 -5.29 55.10
C VAL A 436 47.21 -6.23 54.41
N ASP A 437 47.62 -7.47 54.14
CA ASP A 437 46.88 -8.58 53.53
C ASP A 437 45.39 -8.78 53.91
N SER A 438 44.62 -9.21 52.90
CA SER A 438 43.90 -10.50 52.97
C SER A 438 43.59 -11.02 51.57
N ALA A 439 43.83 -12.30 51.34
CA ALA A 439 43.56 -12.98 50.07
C ALA A 439 42.73 -14.25 50.28
N ILE A 440 41.79 -14.51 49.37
CA ILE A 440 41.35 -15.85 48.95
C ILE A 440 40.67 -15.72 47.56
N PRO A 441 40.83 -16.68 46.63
CA PRO A 441 40.56 -16.42 45.21
C PRO A 441 39.34 -17.16 44.64
N THR A 442 38.74 -16.59 43.59
CA THR A 442 37.96 -17.35 42.61
C THR A 442 38.32 -16.95 41.18
N LYS A 443 38.72 -17.98 40.42
CA LYS A 443 38.46 -18.15 38.98
C LYS A 443 37.04 -17.66 38.55
N ASP A 444 36.75 -17.37 37.29
CA ASP A 444 37.05 -18.16 36.09
C ASP A 444 37.27 -17.34 34.80
N THR A 445 37.55 -18.05 33.71
CA THR A 445 37.89 -17.55 32.37
C THR A 445 36.70 -17.33 31.43
N SER A 446 36.72 -16.27 30.64
CA SER A 446 36.42 -16.37 29.18
C SER A 446 36.96 -15.17 28.40
N GLU A 447 37.61 -15.46 27.27
CA GLU A 447 38.07 -14.49 26.27
C GLU A 447 37.06 -14.50 25.10
N VAL A 448 36.61 -13.33 24.64
CA VAL A 448 36.27 -13.08 23.23
C VAL A 448 36.58 -11.62 22.93
N GLU A 449 37.43 -11.35 21.95
CA GLU A 449 37.72 -10.02 21.44
C GLU A 449 36.72 -9.63 20.33
N VAL A 450 36.39 -8.33 20.23
CA VAL A 450 35.71 -7.77 19.06
C VAL A 450 36.44 -6.48 18.68
N GLU A 451 37.20 -6.51 17.59
CA GLU A 451 37.95 -5.35 17.09
C GLU A 451 37.02 -4.27 16.54
N THR A 452 37.38 -3.00 16.78
CA THR A 452 36.66 -1.83 16.28
C THR A 452 37.36 -1.22 15.06
N LEU A 453 36.82 -1.47 13.87
CA LEU A 453 37.30 -0.81 12.64
C LEU A 453 36.76 0.63 12.55
N ALA A 454 37.67 1.59 12.70
CA ALA A 454 37.37 3.02 12.57
C ALA A 454 37.33 3.47 11.10
N LEU A 455 36.37 4.33 10.77
CA LEU A 455 36.17 4.89 9.44
C LEU A 455 37.12 6.08 9.18
N ALA A 456 37.77 6.15 8.02
CA ALA A 456 38.63 7.26 7.61
C ALA A 456 38.37 7.69 6.16
N SER A 457 38.18 8.99 5.93
CA SER A 457 37.78 9.56 4.64
C SER A 457 38.89 10.40 3.99
N GLN A 458 39.24 10.09 2.74
CA GLN A 458 40.03 10.93 1.80
C GLN A 458 39.49 10.67 0.38
N THR A 459 38.82 11.60 -0.32
CA THR A 459 39.29 12.82 -1.04
C THR A 459 40.10 12.60 -2.32
N THR A 460 39.41 12.53 -3.47
CA THR A 460 39.89 12.82 -4.85
C THR A 460 38.66 13.26 -5.68
N THR A 461 38.54 14.49 -6.22
CA THR A 461 39.18 15.09 -7.43
C THR A 461 38.69 14.56 -8.78
N SER A 462 38.59 15.47 -9.76
CA SER A 462 37.78 15.39 -10.98
C SER A 462 38.53 14.88 -12.24
N ILE A 463 37.81 14.77 -13.38
CA ILE A 463 38.23 14.88 -14.82
C ILE A 463 38.02 13.62 -15.73
N THR A 464 36.94 13.71 -16.53
CA THR A 464 36.70 13.37 -17.97
C THR A 464 37.37 12.20 -18.75
N THR A 465 36.69 11.80 -19.85
CA THR A 465 37.17 11.08 -21.07
C THR A 465 37.51 9.57 -20.96
N SER A 466 37.45 8.72 -22.01
CA SER A 466 36.70 8.72 -23.30
C SER A 466 36.85 7.36 -24.05
N VAL A 467 35.84 7.00 -24.86
CA VAL A 467 35.78 6.01 -26.00
C VAL A 467 36.25 4.53 -25.90
N ASP A 468 35.53 3.69 -26.66
CA ASP A 468 36.00 2.75 -27.71
C ASP A 468 35.90 1.20 -27.62
N THR A 469 35.11 0.67 -28.55
CA THR A 469 35.31 -0.53 -29.42
C THR A 469 34.90 -1.95 -28.99
N VAL A 470 34.82 -2.81 -30.02
CA VAL A 470 34.02 -4.05 -30.17
C VAL A 470 34.83 -5.08 -30.99
N PRO A 471 34.62 -6.40 -30.76
CA PRO A 471 34.54 -7.34 -31.90
C PRO A 471 33.26 -8.22 -31.82
N SER A 472 32.42 -8.43 -32.85
CA SER A 472 32.59 -8.59 -34.32
C SER A 472 32.92 -10.01 -34.78
N ILE A 473 31.90 -10.75 -35.26
CA ILE A 473 31.90 -11.95 -36.12
C ILE A 473 30.44 -12.18 -36.60
N HIS A 474 30.13 -12.76 -37.76
CA HIS A 474 30.59 -12.49 -39.13
C HIS A 474 29.49 -12.99 -40.12
N ILE A 475 29.45 -12.54 -41.38
CA ILE A 475 28.31 -12.73 -42.30
C ILE A 475 28.66 -13.62 -43.49
N ILE A 476 27.76 -14.55 -43.89
CA ILE A 476 27.65 -15.07 -45.27
C ILE A 476 26.16 -15.12 -45.68
N PRO A 477 25.75 -14.63 -46.87
CA PRO A 477 24.36 -14.55 -47.31
C PRO A 477 23.97 -15.62 -48.36
N SER A 478 22.71 -15.61 -48.79
CA SER A 478 22.30 -16.20 -50.09
C SER A 478 21.18 -15.38 -50.74
N LYS A 479 21.15 -15.35 -52.07
CA LYS A 479 20.13 -14.71 -52.91
C LYS A 479 19.40 -15.75 -53.77
N LYS A 480 18.17 -15.46 -54.18
CA LYS A 480 17.80 -15.52 -55.60
C LYS A 480 16.50 -14.76 -55.91
N ASP A 481 16.52 -14.06 -57.03
CA ASP A 481 15.44 -13.23 -57.56
C ASP A 481 14.46 -14.03 -58.42
N LEU A 482 13.21 -13.55 -58.54
CA LEU A 482 12.30 -13.66 -59.70
C LEU A 482 10.98 -12.91 -59.37
N GLY A 483 10.45 -11.96 -60.16
CA GLY A 483 11.05 -11.28 -61.30
C GLY A 483 10.05 -10.88 -62.40
N SER A 484 9.18 -9.88 -62.17
CA SER A 484 8.38 -9.24 -63.23
C SER A 484 8.06 -7.78 -62.90
N LYS A 485 7.93 -6.96 -63.96
CA LYS A 485 7.60 -5.52 -63.95
C LYS A 485 6.05 -5.34 -64.07
N ASP A 486 5.39 -4.17 -64.07
CA ASP A 486 5.65 -2.84 -64.69
C ASP A 486 5.20 -1.68 -63.78
N GLU A 487 5.97 -0.57 -63.73
CA GLU A 487 5.70 0.76 -64.31
C GLU A 487 4.36 1.43 -63.89
N GLY A 488 4.36 2.65 -63.33
CA GLY A 488 5.50 3.54 -63.06
C GLY A 488 5.10 4.93 -62.50
N SER A 489 5.88 5.95 -62.86
CA SER A 489 5.76 7.38 -62.49
C SER A 489 6.33 7.85 -61.13
N ALA A 490 7.32 8.74 -61.24
CA ALA A 490 7.60 10.00 -60.52
C ALA A 490 6.67 10.47 -59.37
N GLU A 491 7.11 11.25 -58.37
CA GLU A 491 8.41 11.93 -58.08
C GLU A 491 8.46 12.24 -56.55
N SER A 492 9.60 12.09 -55.85
CA SER A 492 10.71 13.04 -55.64
C SER A 492 10.51 14.16 -54.58
N PHE A 493 11.30 14.04 -53.51
CA PHE A 493 11.96 15.11 -52.74
C PHE A 493 11.21 15.94 -51.66
N VAL A 494 11.67 15.74 -50.41
CA VAL A 494 11.78 16.69 -49.27
C VAL A 494 10.52 17.39 -48.75
N ALA A 495 10.23 17.12 -47.46
CA ALA A 495 9.37 17.93 -46.63
C ALA A 495 10.14 19.05 -45.91
N SER A 496 9.52 20.22 -45.74
CA SER A 496 9.79 21.11 -44.61
C SER A 496 8.56 21.96 -44.27
N SER A 497 8.09 21.82 -43.03
CA SER A 497 7.46 22.86 -42.19
C SER A 497 6.54 23.93 -42.81
N VAL A 498 5.25 23.95 -42.43
CA VAL A 498 4.56 25.17 -41.96
C VAL A 498 3.23 24.85 -41.25
N SER A 499 2.98 25.58 -40.15
CA SER A 499 1.76 25.92 -39.40
C SER A 499 0.57 24.95 -39.22
N GLU A 500 0.05 24.96 -37.99
CA GLU A 500 -1.00 24.08 -37.46
C GLU A 500 -2.43 24.65 -37.59
N GLU A 501 -2.59 25.86 -38.14
CA GLU A 501 -3.85 26.64 -38.18
C GLU A 501 -4.77 26.35 -39.39
N VAL A 502 -4.34 25.56 -40.38
CA VAL A 502 -5.12 25.31 -41.62
C VAL A 502 -6.11 24.14 -41.47
N VAL A 503 -5.93 23.29 -40.45
CA VAL A 503 -6.68 22.02 -40.30
C VAL A 503 -8.17 22.26 -39.99
N GLU A 504 -8.51 23.25 -39.17
CA GLU A 504 -9.88 23.48 -38.71
C GLU A 504 -10.87 23.98 -39.79
N GLU A 505 -10.39 24.56 -40.90
CA GLU A 505 -11.26 24.95 -42.03
C GLU A 505 -11.45 23.77 -43.01
N GLU A 506 -10.42 22.94 -43.20
CA GLU A 506 -10.52 21.74 -44.04
C GLU A 506 -11.39 20.64 -43.41
N GLU A 507 -11.47 20.52 -42.09
CA GLU A 507 -12.37 19.56 -41.44
C GLU A 507 -13.85 20.00 -41.53
N LYS A 508 -14.15 21.29 -41.33
CA LYS A 508 -15.53 21.81 -41.44
C LYS A 508 -16.11 21.66 -42.86
N GLN A 509 -15.32 21.93 -43.90
CA GLN A 509 -15.77 21.71 -45.28
C GLN A 509 -16.05 20.23 -45.58
N LYS A 510 -15.37 19.30 -44.90
CA LYS A 510 -15.62 17.85 -45.03
C LYS A 510 -16.85 17.40 -44.23
N GLU A 511 -17.12 17.99 -43.06
CA GLU A 511 -18.39 17.77 -42.35
C GLU A 511 -19.59 18.27 -43.17
N ASP A 512 -19.55 19.49 -43.71
CA ASP A 512 -20.62 20.07 -44.54
C ASP A 512 -20.94 19.19 -45.77
N ASP A 513 -19.92 18.71 -46.51
CA ASP A 513 -20.14 17.83 -47.66
C ASP A 513 -20.63 16.42 -47.27
N ILE A 514 -20.28 15.92 -46.08
CA ILE A 514 -20.79 14.64 -45.55
C ILE A 514 -22.26 14.78 -45.11
N GLU A 515 -22.63 15.83 -44.38
CA GLU A 515 -24.03 16.06 -43.97
C GLU A 515 -24.92 16.23 -45.20
N LYS A 516 -24.47 16.97 -46.21
CA LYS A 516 -25.15 17.14 -47.49
C LYS A 516 -25.33 15.83 -48.26
N GLN A 517 -24.30 14.97 -48.33
CA GLN A 517 -24.44 13.63 -48.90
C GLN A 517 -25.43 12.76 -48.10
N LEU A 518 -25.48 12.91 -46.77
CA LEU A 518 -26.44 12.22 -45.92
C LEU A 518 -27.89 12.67 -46.18
N GLU A 519 -28.10 13.99 -46.36
CA GLU A 519 -29.39 14.57 -46.74
C GLU A 519 -29.84 14.12 -48.15
N GLU A 520 -28.94 14.14 -49.15
CA GLU A 520 -29.25 13.64 -50.49
C GLU A 520 -29.60 12.13 -50.49
N SER A 521 -28.88 11.32 -49.70
CA SER A 521 -29.18 9.90 -49.49
C SER A 521 -30.53 9.66 -48.80
N LYS A 522 -30.84 10.45 -47.77
CA LYS A 522 -32.11 10.46 -47.03
C LYS A 522 -33.29 10.84 -47.93
N VAL A 523 -33.14 11.85 -48.79
CA VAL A 523 -34.13 12.24 -49.80
C VAL A 523 -34.28 11.17 -50.88
N ALA A 524 -33.17 10.54 -51.33
CA ALA A 524 -33.21 9.43 -52.28
C ALA A 524 -33.98 8.21 -51.71
N MET A 525 -33.74 7.84 -50.45
CA MET A 525 -34.50 6.79 -49.76
C MET A 525 -35.98 7.15 -49.64
N GLN A 526 -36.34 8.36 -49.18
CA GLN A 526 -37.74 8.81 -49.12
C GLN A 526 -38.43 8.77 -50.48
N LYS A 527 -37.71 9.12 -51.56
CA LYS A 527 -38.19 9.07 -52.94
C LYS A 527 -38.35 7.63 -53.45
N SER A 528 -37.53 6.67 -53.00
CA SER A 528 -37.77 5.24 -53.24
C SER A 528 -39.02 4.79 -52.49
N PHE A 529 -39.12 5.03 -51.18
CA PHE A 529 -40.28 4.64 -50.38
C PHE A 529 -41.60 5.20 -50.95
N LEU A 530 -41.63 6.45 -51.45
CA LEU A 530 -42.81 6.97 -52.16
C LEU A 530 -43.10 6.23 -53.48
N LYS A 531 -42.07 5.87 -54.25
CA LYS A 531 -42.21 5.14 -55.52
C LYS A 531 -42.71 3.71 -55.27
N ASP A 532 -42.17 3.04 -54.27
CA ASP A 532 -42.52 1.66 -53.88
C ASP A 532 -43.93 1.62 -53.24
N PHE A 533 -44.29 2.63 -52.45
CA PHE A 533 -45.66 2.84 -51.97
C PHE A 533 -46.64 3.11 -53.12
N ALA A 534 -46.27 3.90 -54.12
CA ALA A 534 -47.10 4.14 -55.30
C ALA A 534 -47.27 2.87 -56.16
N LEU A 535 -46.22 2.06 -56.33
CA LEU A 535 -46.28 0.75 -56.99
C LEU A 535 -47.17 -0.23 -56.23
N SER A 536 -47.08 -0.25 -54.90
CA SER A 536 -47.96 -1.04 -54.02
C SER A 536 -49.42 -0.59 -54.11
N GLN A 537 -49.69 0.72 -54.09
CA GLN A 537 -51.06 1.24 -54.27
C GLN A 537 -51.61 0.92 -55.68
N ALA A 538 -50.76 0.93 -56.72
CA ALA A 538 -51.14 0.54 -58.07
C ALA A 538 -51.43 -0.97 -58.20
N SER A 539 -50.68 -1.84 -57.50
CA SER A 539 -50.95 -3.28 -57.48
C SER A 539 -52.25 -3.61 -56.73
N LEU A 540 -52.52 -2.93 -55.60
CA LEU A 540 -53.79 -3.01 -54.87
C LEU A 540 -54.98 -2.55 -55.73
N LYS A 541 -54.85 -1.46 -56.49
CA LYS A 541 -55.88 -1.01 -57.45
C LYS A 541 -56.15 -2.07 -58.52
N ARG A 542 -55.12 -2.64 -59.16
CA ARG A 542 -55.27 -3.74 -60.12
C ARG A 542 -55.94 -4.99 -59.51
N GLN A 543 -55.59 -5.37 -58.28
CA GLN A 543 -56.27 -6.46 -57.58
C GLN A 543 -57.75 -6.15 -57.29
N SER A 544 -58.11 -4.88 -57.05
CA SER A 544 -59.51 -4.47 -56.87
C SER A 544 -60.31 -4.51 -58.17
N GLU A 545 -59.70 -4.11 -59.30
CA GLU A 545 -60.31 -4.16 -60.64
C GLU A 545 -60.57 -5.62 -61.06
N ILE A 546 -59.58 -6.50 -60.91
CA ILE A 546 -59.72 -7.95 -61.19
C ILE A 546 -60.85 -8.57 -60.33
N LYS A 547 -60.99 -8.18 -59.05
CA LYS A 547 -62.08 -8.63 -58.19
C LYS A 547 -63.45 -8.10 -58.62
N VAL A 548 -63.53 -6.92 -59.24
CA VAL A 548 -64.79 -6.38 -59.81
C VAL A 548 -65.20 -7.16 -61.06
N ASP A 549 -64.28 -7.49 -61.96
CA ASP A 549 -64.63 -8.21 -63.19
C ASP A 549 -64.95 -9.69 -62.95
N ILE A 550 -64.29 -10.37 -62.00
CA ILE A 550 -64.73 -11.70 -61.52
C ILE A 550 -66.17 -11.63 -60.98
N LYS A 551 -66.50 -10.58 -60.22
CA LYS A 551 -67.85 -10.38 -59.67
C LYS A 551 -68.89 -9.98 -60.73
N ARG A 552 -68.47 -9.40 -61.86
CA ARG A 552 -69.31 -9.19 -63.05
C ARG A 552 -69.61 -10.50 -63.78
N MET A 553 -68.60 -11.33 -64.05
CA MET A 553 -68.81 -12.63 -64.71
C MET A 553 -69.74 -13.54 -63.89
N SER A 554 -69.54 -13.58 -62.56
CA SER A 554 -70.44 -14.27 -61.63
C SER A 554 -71.92 -13.84 -61.75
N LYS A 555 -72.19 -12.56 -62.06
CA LYS A 555 -73.55 -12.02 -62.17
C LYS A 555 -74.21 -12.29 -63.53
N VAL A 556 -73.44 -12.57 -64.58
CA VAL A 556 -74.00 -12.96 -65.89
C VAL A 556 -74.60 -14.36 -65.83
N VAL A 557 -73.88 -15.31 -65.22
CA VAL A 557 -74.31 -16.72 -65.08
C VAL A 557 -75.61 -16.86 -64.28
N SER A 558 -75.86 -15.99 -63.30
CA SER A 558 -77.08 -16.03 -62.47
C SER A 558 -78.36 -15.50 -63.14
N THR A 559 -78.33 -15.06 -64.40
CA THR A 559 -79.45 -14.33 -65.03
C THR A 559 -80.10 -15.07 -66.22
N LEU A 560 -79.77 -16.34 -66.45
CA LEU A 560 -80.39 -17.19 -67.48
C LEU A 560 -80.96 -18.49 -66.91
N ARG A 561 -82.11 -18.39 -66.23
CA ARG A 561 -82.98 -19.55 -65.96
C ARG A 561 -84.44 -19.10 -65.84
N LEU A 562 -85.26 -19.48 -66.83
CA LEU A 562 -86.72 -19.40 -66.76
C LEU A 562 -87.30 -20.79 -66.38
N PRO A 563 -88.51 -20.84 -65.79
CA PRO A 563 -89.04 -22.04 -65.14
C PRO A 563 -90.00 -22.85 -66.02
N LEU A 564 -90.22 -24.11 -65.65
CA LEU A 564 -91.43 -24.89 -65.88
C LEU A 564 -91.68 -25.80 -64.64
N GLU A 565 -92.92 -26.24 -64.47
CA GLU A 565 -93.47 -26.81 -63.22
C GLU A 565 -93.93 -28.28 -63.37
N GLU A 566 -94.66 -28.76 -62.36
CA GLU A 566 -95.47 -30.00 -62.29
C GLU A 566 -94.67 -31.28 -61.94
N LYS A 567 -94.87 -31.91 -60.76
CA LYS A 567 -96.05 -32.66 -60.22
C LYS A 567 -96.22 -34.03 -60.92
N ASP A 568 -96.46 -35.16 -60.24
CA ASP A 568 -97.37 -35.37 -59.10
C ASP A 568 -96.85 -36.43 -58.08
N ASP A 569 -97.74 -37.06 -57.31
CA ASP A 569 -97.50 -37.71 -56.00
C ASP A 569 -97.89 -39.23 -55.97
N MET A 570 -97.71 -39.86 -54.79
CA MET A 570 -98.38 -41.07 -54.25
C MET A 570 -97.71 -42.48 -54.31
N THR A 571 -97.60 -43.03 -53.09
CA THR A 571 -97.83 -44.44 -52.63
C THR A 571 -96.76 -45.55 -52.76
N GLU A 572 -96.17 -45.85 -51.59
CA GLU A 572 -96.18 -47.14 -50.89
C GLU A 572 -95.99 -48.49 -51.63
N LYS A 573 -94.96 -49.24 -51.22
CA LYS A 573 -95.17 -50.44 -50.39
C LYS A 573 -93.93 -50.89 -49.61
N SER A 574 -94.15 -51.68 -48.55
CA SER A 574 -93.17 -52.15 -47.57
C SER A 574 -93.04 -53.68 -47.54
N LEU A 575 -91.91 -54.16 -47.02
CA LEU A 575 -91.61 -55.46 -46.38
C LEU A 575 -90.08 -55.51 -46.12
N ALA A 576 -89.51 -56.26 -45.18
CA ALA A 576 -89.70 -56.44 -43.73
C ALA A 576 -88.59 -57.42 -43.23
N ASP A 577 -88.41 -57.54 -41.90
CA ASP A 577 -87.63 -58.58 -41.18
C ASP A 577 -86.08 -58.58 -41.40
N GLU A 578 -85.20 -59.08 -40.52
CA GLU A 578 -85.01 -59.09 -39.03
C GLU A 578 -83.55 -59.63 -38.81
N VAL A 579 -82.79 -59.67 -37.69
CA VAL A 579 -82.87 -59.49 -36.21
C VAL A 579 -81.54 -58.77 -35.82
N GLU A 580 -81.38 -57.81 -34.88
CA GLU A 580 -81.51 -57.84 -33.40
C GLU A 580 -80.51 -58.84 -32.70
N ILE A 581 -79.99 -58.72 -31.46
CA ILE A 581 -80.45 -58.13 -30.17
C ILE A 581 -79.29 -57.51 -29.35
N GLU A 582 -79.53 -56.27 -28.89
CA GLU A 582 -79.36 -55.60 -27.57
C GLU A 582 -78.47 -56.06 -26.37
N LYS A 583 -77.85 -55.03 -25.70
CA LYS A 583 -77.79 -54.69 -24.24
C LYS A 583 -77.25 -55.74 -23.20
N SER A 584 -76.95 -55.44 -21.93
CA SER A 584 -77.08 -54.23 -21.07
C SER A 584 -75.90 -54.06 -20.06
N SER A 585 -75.90 -52.94 -19.32
CA SER A 585 -75.04 -52.62 -18.16
C SER A 585 -75.44 -53.30 -16.84
N ALA A 586 -74.51 -53.41 -15.87
CA ALA A 586 -74.75 -53.28 -14.41
C ALA A 586 -73.45 -53.15 -13.58
N GLU A 587 -73.58 -52.82 -12.29
CA GLU A 587 -72.55 -52.31 -11.36
C GLU A 587 -72.08 -53.31 -10.26
N VAL A 588 -70.98 -52.95 -9.58
CA VAL A 588 -70.71 -53.08 -8.11
C VAL A 588 -70.54 -54.48 -7.46
N ASP A 589 -69.25 -54.78 -7.22
CA ASP A 589 -68.60 -55.00 -5.90
C ASP A 589 -68.70 -56.32 -5.08
N ASP A 590 -67.66 -56.52 -4.28
CA ASP A 590 -67.38 -57.40 -3.12
C ASP A 590 -67.69 -58.93 -3.19
N THR A 591 -66.65 -59.76 -2.98
CA THR A 591 -66.41 -60.60 -1.77
C THR A 591 -65.33 -61.66 -2.07
N ALA A 592 -64.39 -61.89 -1.14
CA ALA A 592 -63.43 -63.00 -1.20
C ALA A 592 -64.02 -64.37 -0.74
N PRO A 593 -63.34 -65.51 -0.95
CA PRO A 593 -62.56 -66.04 0.18
C PRO A 593 -61.27 -66.82 -0.17
N SER A 594 -60.45 -67.00 0.88
CA SER A 594 -59.32 -67.94 1.03
C SER A 594 -59.83 -69.40 1.27
N PRO A 595 -59.02 -70.49 1.43
CA PRO A 595 -57.60 -70.53 1.87
C PRO A 595 -56.66 -71.65 1.30
N ALA A 596 -55.44 -71.67 1.85
CA ALA A 596 -54.51 -72.81 2.03
C ALA A 596 -53.58 -73.23 0.85
N ALA A 597 -52.32 -73.66 1.07
CA ALA A 597 -51.43 -73.52 2.25
C ALA A 597 -49.94 -73.85 1.93
N ALA A 598 -49.04 -73.38 2.82
CA ALA A 598 -47.62 -73.73 3.02
C ALA A 598 -46.57 -73.23 1.97
N GLY A 599 -45.36 -72.83 2.39
CA GLY A 599 -44.84 -72.65 3.76
C GLY A 599 -43.35 -72.23 3.78
N ASP A 600 -42.92 -71.62 4.91
CA ASP A 600 -41.54 -71.21 5.28
C ASP A 600 -40.82 -70.22 4.31
N ALA A 601 -39.76 -69.47 4.66
CA ALA A 601 -39.27 -68.78 5.88
C ALA A 601 -38.10 -67.86 5.39
N ASP A 602 -37.60 -66.83 6.07
CA ASP A 602 -37.81 -66.37 7.45
C ASP A 602 -37.67 -64.82 7.60
N GLN A 603 -38.04 -64.35 8.79
CA GLN A 603 -38.01 -63.02 9.42
C GLN A 603 -37.13 -61.87 8.85
N SER A 604 -37.59 -60.59 8.79
CA SER A 604 -38.01 -59.64 9.87
C SER A 604 -36.83 -58.99 10.63
N THR A 605 -36.84 -57.75 11.14
CA THR A 605 -37.72 -56.55 11.10
C THR A 605 -36.83 -55.32 11.50
N ASN A 606 -37.23 -54.06 11.77
CA ASN A 606 -38.52 -53.42 12.06
C ASN A 606 -38.52 -51.90 11.73
N SER A 607 -39.67 -51.25 11.89
CA SER A 607 -39.89 -49.79 11.76
C SER A 607 -40.12 -49.11 13.13
N GLN A 608 -39.90 -47.78 13.23
CA GLN A 608 -40.56 -46.82 14.14
C GLN A 608 -39.94 -45.40 13.96
N LEU A 609 -40.54 -44.26 14.35
CA LEU A 609 -41.93 -43.76 14.22
C LEU A 609 -41.94 -42.26 14.65
N PHE A 610 -42.47 -41.36 13.81
CA PHE A 610 -43.10 -40.06 14.18
C PHE A 610 -42.37 -38.92 14.95
N CYS A 611 -43.03 -37.76 14.85
CA CYS A 611 -43.02 -36.56 15.70
C CYS A 611 -41.92 -35.49 15.59
N PHE A 612 -42.42 -34.28 15.29
CA PHE A 612 -41.91 -32.96 15.66
C PHE A 612 -41.47 -32.86 17.14
N GLU A 613 -40.46 -32.04 17.44
CA GLU A 613 -40.70 -30.77 18.15
C GLU A 613 -39.56 -29.73 17.92
N PHE A 614 -39.48 -28.68 18.74
CA PHE A 614 -38.81 -27.40 18.50
C PHE A 614 -37.83 -27.04 19.67
N ILE A 615 -37.18 -25.86 19.62
CA ILE A 615 -36.49 -25.15 20.74
C ILE A 615 -34.97 -25.44 21.03
N ILE A 616 -34.12 -24.53 20.51
CA ILE A 616 -33.10 -23.66 21.17
C ILE A 616 -31.96 -24.22 22.07
N SER A 617 -30.72 -23.74 21.80
CA SER A 617 -29.47 -23.66 22.62
C SER A 617 -28.84 -24.96 23.18
N HIS A 618 -27.53 -25.21 23.08
CA HIS A 618 -26.42 -24.35 23.54
C HIS A 618 -25.06 -24.83 22.99
N TYR A 619 -24.23 -23.95 22.43
CA TYR A 619 -22.92 -23.54 22.97
C TYR A 619 -22.33 -22.36 22.19
#